data_AF-A0A7X7ATD8-F1
#
_entry.id   AF-A0A7X7ATD8-F1
#
_cell.length_a   1.000
_cell.length_b   1.000
_cell.length_c   1.000
_cell.angle_alpha   90.00
_cell.angle_beta   90.00
_cell.angle_gamma   90.00
#
_symmetry.space_group_name_H-M   'P 1'
#
loop_
_entity.id
_entity.type
_entity.pdbx_description
1 polymer ?
#
loop_
_entity_poly.entity_id
_entity_poly.type
_entity_poly.pdbx_seq_one_letter_code
_entity_poly.pdbx_strand_id
1 'polypeptide(L)'
;MSNLTTMSRQDFHHLENSLKVLSDNMSFVAEDVVEINGQISGFQKQVETIQDNVKSLEDEIRDFMFEIKGSSVVSNAQNEVLLSENKLNKKFGHYDSIRRKISGILGSIDINSIKKSTLVTQSEESVLNTPNYYLSYALVALCSWFRNDRKRAYKALNQAIKLNESKTSLLFCLIHLRLKRDKTALKWLKRYLSSQDPRNMDSEIINVLDALVNDAYSKTMTDEILNNIDIWSKQLLDDDNINRKQIDRWVSIFTSNIEEISDNEYPYIVRYTKSFDKIKYVLANSYTYYNVHNDFLDIMDNVTNSSSKNIDNLLNDLLFSYESSEMSLRKEILKNKLIIQ
;
A
#
# COMPACT_ATOMS: atom_id res chain seq x y z
N MET A 1 93.54 -57.37 -47.41
CA MET A 1 92.56 -58.44 -47.68
C MET A 1 91.19 -57.93 -47.23
N SER A 2 90.19 -58.02 -48.11
CA SER A 2 88.73 -58.14 -47.84
C SER A 2 88.09 -57.10 -46.90
N ASN A 3 87.11 -56.27 -47.26
CA ASN A 3 86.11 -56.31 -48.31
C ASN A 3 85.66 -54.86 -48.55
N LEU A 4 85.93 -54.31 -49.72
CA LEU A 4 85.27 -53.09 -50.20
C LEU A 4 84.90 -53.30 -51.66
N THR A 5 84.07 -54.32 -51.89
CA THR A 5 83.49 -54.61 -53.19
C THR A 5 82.07 -55.08 -52.98
N THR A 6 81.18 -54.46 -53.76
CA THR A 6 79.80 -54.86 -54.04
C THR A 6 78.81 -54.77 -52.87
N MET A 7 78.33 -53.56 -52.57
CA MET A 7 76.86 -53.44 -52.43
C MET A 7 76.29 -53.88 -53.78
N SER A 8 75.60 -55.01 -53.80
CA SER A 8 75.12 -55.63 -55.03
C SER A 8 74.01 -54.77 -55.63
N ARG A 9 73.93 -54.69 -56.95
CA ARG A 9 72.81 -54.08 -57.68
C ARG A 9 71.45 -54.64 -57.23
N GLN A 10 71.42 -55.88 -56.73
CA GLN A 10 70.24 -56.48 -56.09
C GLN A 10 69.83 -55.77 -54.80
N ASP A 11 70.77 -55.41 -53.92
CA ASP A 11 70.46 -54.71 -52.67
C ASP A 11 69.88 -53.33 -52.96
N PHE A 12 70.36 -52.67 -54.02
CA PHE A 12 69.81 -51.38 -54.48
C PHE A 12 68.38 -51.53 -55.01
N HIS A 13 68.08 -52.58 -55.79
CA HIS A 13 66.71 -52.85 -56.26
C HIS A 13 65.77 -53.28 -55.12
N HIS A 14 66.26 -54.00 -54.11
CA HIS A 14 65.48 -54.31 -52.92
C HIS A 14 65.16 -53.05 -52.12
N LEU A 15 66.14 -52.16 -51.95
CA LEU A 15 65.97 -50.89 -51.25
C LEU A 15 65.03 -49.94 -52.02
N GLU A 16 65.12 -49.91 -53.34
CA GLU A 16 64.22 -49.17 -54.23
C GLU A 16 62.77 -49.67 -54.15
N ASN A 17 62.56 -51.00 -54.16
CA ASN A 17 61.24 -51.59 -53.99
C ASN A 17 60.68 -51.35 -52.58
N SER A 18 61.50 -51.46 -51.53
CA SER A 18 61.08 -51.14 -50.16
C SER A 18 60.74 -49.66 -50.00
N LEU A 19 61.50 -48.76 -50.62
CA LEU A 19 61.19 -47.32 -50.66
C LEU A 19 59.91 -47.05 -51.43
N LYS A 20 59.64 -47.77 -52.52
CA LYS A 20 58.38 -47.67 -53.27
C LYS A 20 57.18 -48.12 -52.45
N VAL A 21 57.26 -49.29 -51.81
CA VAL A 21 56.21 -49.79 -50.92
C VAL A 21 55.99 -48.86 -49.73
N LEU A 22 57.07 -48.30 -49.18
CA LEU A 22 56.98 -47.29 -48.12
C LEU A 22 56.31 -46.01 -48.62
N SER A 23 56.64 -45.56 -49.84
CA SER A 23 56.02 -44.39 -50.47
C SER A 23 54.52 -44.62 -50.73
N ASP A 24 54.14 -45.79 -51.20
CA ASP A 24 52.75 -46.17 -51.44
C ASP A 24 51.98 -46.21 -50.11
N ASN A 25 52.53 -46.87 -49.08
CA ASN A 25 51.96 -46.88 -47.73
C ASN A 25 51.86 -45.48 -47.13
N MET A 26 52.85 -44.62 -47.35
CA MET A 26 52.84 -43.23 -46.88
C MET A 26 51.80 -42.39 -47.62
N SER A 27 51.51 -42.70 -48.89
CA SER A 27 50.41 -42.10 -49.65
C SER A 27 49.05 -42.52 -49.10
N PHE A 28 48.85 -43.81 -48.78
CA PHE A 28 47.61 -44.29 -48.17
C PHE A 28 47.39 -43.69 -46.78
N VAL A 29 48.44 -43.63 -45.95
CA VAL A 29 48.36 -42.97 -44.64
C VAL A 29 48.06 -41.48 -44.77
N ALA A 30 48.61 -40.80 -45.77
CA ALA A 30 48.29 -39.40 -46.04
C ALA A 30 46.82 -39.21 -46.42
N GLU A 31 46.26 -40.13 -47.22
CA GLU A 31 44.84 -40.13 -47.60
C GLU A 31 43.93 -40.39 -46.40
N ASP A 32 44.23 -41.40 -45.57
CA ASP A 32 43.51 -41.69 -44.32
C ASP A 32 43.55 -40.49 -43.35
N VAL A 33 44.70 -39.81 -43.24
CA VAL A 33 44.86 -38.61 -42.41
C VAL A 33 43.99 -37.45 -42.94
N VAL A 34 43.87 -37.29 -44.26
CA VAL A 34 42.98 -36.30 -44.87
C VAL A 34 41.52 -36.62 -44.59
N GLU A 35 41.12 -37.89 -44.71
CA GLU A 35 39.75 -38.33 -44.39
C GLU A 35 39.42 -38.12 -42.91
N ILE A 36 40.31 -38.52 -42.00
CA ILE A 36 40.16 -38.32 -40.55
C ILE A 36 40.07 -36.82 -40.23
N ASN A 37 40.87 -35.96 -40.87
CA ASN A 37 40.79 -34.53 -40.65
C ASN A 37 39.43 -33.95 -41.12
N GLY A 38 38.86 -34.50 -42.20
CA GLY A 38 37.50 -34.20 -42.64
C GLY A 38 36.44 -34.64 -41.63
N GLN A 39 36.57 -35.84 -41.07
CA GLN A 39 35.67 -36.36 -40.03
C GLN A 39 35.78 -35.56 -38.72
N ILE A 40 36.99 -35.19 -38.30
CA ILE A 40 37.25 -34.33 -37.13
C ILE A 40 36.61 -32.95 -37.35
N SER A 41 36.74 -32.38 -38.54
CA SER A 41 36.07 -31.11 -38.89
C SER A 41 34.55 -31.24 -38.84
N GLY A 42 34.00 -32.37 -39.27
CA GLY A 42 32.57 -32.69 -39.15
C GLY A 42 32.12 -32.85 -37.70
N PHE A 43 32.92 -33.52 -36.87
CA PHE A 43 32.67 -33.70 -35.45
C PHE A 43 32.74 -32.36 -34.69
N GLN A 44 33.72 -31.50 -34.99
CA GLN A 44 33.80 -30.16 -34.41
C GLN A 44 32.54 -29.34 -34.70
N LYS A 45 32.03 -29.37 -35.94
CA LYS A 45 30.75 -28.71 -36.29
C LYS A 45 29.57 -29.28 -35.52
N GLN A 46 29.51 -30.60 -35.33
CA GLN A 46 28.46 -31.23 -34.52
C GLN A 46 28.56 -30.82 -33.04
N VAL A 47 29.77 -30.75 -32.48
CA VAL A 47 30.01 -30.29 -31.11
C VAL A 47 29.61 -28.83 -30.95
N GLU A 48 29.95 -27.96 -31.91
CA GLU A 48 29.48 -26.56 -31.95
C GLU A 48 27.95 -26.48 -31.99
N THR A 49 27.32 -27.30 -32.84
CA THR A 49 25.85 -27.34 -32.97
C THR A 49 25.18 -27.82 -31.67
N ILE A 50 25.75 -28.82 -31.01
CA ILE A 50 25.27 -29.31 -29.71
C ILE A 50 25.47 -28.22 -28.65
N GLN A 51 26.61 -27.53 -28.64
CA GLN A 51 26.89 -26.45 -27.69
C GLN A 51 25.89 -25.30 -27.87
N ASP A 52 25.55 -24.95 -29.11
CA ASP A 52 24.55 -23.93 -29.40
C ASP A 52 23.14 -24.37 -29.02
N ASN A 53 22.76 -25.63 -29.30
CA ASN A 53 21.47 -26.18 -28.87
C ASN A 53 21.34 -26.23 -27.34
N VAL A 54 22.43 -26.55 -26.62
CA VAL A 54 22.44 -26.56 -25.15
C VAL A 54 22.27 -25.14 -24.59
N LYS A 55 22.91 -24.13 -25.20
CA LYS A 55 22.69 -22.73 -24.82
C LYS A 55 21.26 -22.29 -25.08
N SER A 56 20.71 -22.60 -26.25
CA SER A 56 19.32 -22.28 -26.60
C SER A 56 18.34 -22.91 -25.61
N LEU A 57 18.57 -24.17 -25.22
CA LEU A 57 17.74 -24.84 -24.23
C LEU A 57 17.88 -24.22 -22.83
N GLU A 58 19.09 -23.79 -22.44
CA GLU A 58 19.29 -23.08 -21.17
C GLU A 58 18.49 -21.76 -21.14
N ASP A 59 18.51 -21.00 -22.23
CA ASP A 59 17.77 -19.75 -22.35
C ASP A 59 16.25 -19.98 -22.33
N GLU A 60 15.75 -20.97 -23.07
CA GLU A 60 14.33 -21.36 -23.05
C GLU A 60 13.86 -21.81 -21.66
N ILE A 61 14.69 -22.57 -20.92
CA ILE A 61 14.38 -22.97 -19.54
C ILE A 61 14.34 -21.76 -18.62
N ARG A 62 15.25 -20.80 -18.76
CA ARG A 62 15.25 -19.57 -17.96
C ARG A 62 13.99 -18.74 -18.20
N ASP A 63 13.60 -18.58 -19.46
CA ASP A 63 12.39 -17.84 -19.85
C ASP A 63 11.13 -18.55 -19.34
N PHE A 64 11.05 -19.87 -19.50
CA PHE A 64 9.95 -20.67 -18.97
C PHE A 64 9.86 -20.61 -17.44
N MET A 65 11.00 -20.67 -16.75
CA MET A 65 11.04 -20.50 -15.29
C MET A 65 10.61 -19.11 -14.85
N PHE A 66 10.93 -18.07 -15.62
CA PHE A 66 10.50 -16.71 -15.35
C PHE A 66 8.97 -16.58 -15.53
N GLU A 67 8.42 -17.13 -16.61
CA GLU A 67 6.99 -17.16 -16.88
C GLU A 67 6.22 -17.95 -15.81
N ILE A 68 6.71 -19.14 -15.41
CA ILE A 68 6.12 -19.92 -14.32
C ILE A 68 6.18 -19.15 -13.01
N LYS A 69 7.29 -18.50 -12.67
CA LYS A 69 7.39 -17.71 -11.44
C LYS A 69 6.38 -16.57 -11.45
N GLY A 70 6.26 -15.84 -12.57
CA GLY A 70 5.24 -14.80 -12.74
C GLY A 70 3.81 -15.35 -12.56
N SER A 71 3.50 -16.42 -13.30
CA SER A 71 2.20 -17.10 -13.23
C SER A 71 1.88 -17.67 -11.84
N SER A 72 2.87 -18.24 -11.16
CA SER A 72 2.75 -18.76 -9.79
C SER A 72 2.53 -17.64 -8.78
N VAL A 73 3.24 -16.51 -8.90
CA VAL A 73 3.03 -15.34 -8.04
C VAL A 73 1.63 -14.78 -8.23
N VAL A 74 1.16 -14.63 -9.47
CA VAL A 74 -0.19 -14.16 -9.78
C VAL A 74 -1.25 -15.14 -9.28
N SER A 75 -1.07 -16.46 -9.50
CA SER A 75 -1.99 -17.50 -9.01
C SER A 75 -2.05 -17.55 -7.48
N ASN A 76 -0.91 -17.44 -6.81
CA ASN A 76 -0.85 -17.34 -5.36
C ASN A 76 -1.55 -16.07 -4.85
N ALA A 77 -1.31 -14.91 -5.49
CA ALA A 77 -1.99 -13.67 -5.16
C ALA A 77 -3.51 -13.78 -5.35
N GLN A 78 -3.98 -14.41 -6.43
CA GLN A 78 -5.40 -14.68 -6.67
C GLN A 78 -6.01 -15.58 -5.59
N ASN A 79 -5.31 -16.66 -5.21
CA ASN A 79 -5.75 -17.54 -4.12
C ASN A 79 -5.79 -16.80 -2.78
N GLU A 80 -4.78 -15.99 -2.46
CA GLU A 80 -4.75 -15.19 -1.22
C GLU A 80 -5.83 -14.11 -1.20
N VAL A 81 -6.14 -13.49 -2.35
CA VAL A 81 -7.29 -12.58 -2.49
C VAL A 81 -8.58 -13.34 -2.19
N LEU A 82 -8.81 -14.49 -2.81
CA LEU A 82 -10.03 -15.28 -2.61
C LEU A 82 -10.18 -15.73 -1.15
N LEU A 83 -9.10 -16.22 -0.53
CA LEU A 83 -9.09 -16.63 0.87
C LEU A 83 -9.36 -15.44 1.80
N SER A 84 -8.73 -14.30 1.55
CA SER A 84 -8.91 -13.09 2.34
C SER A 84 -10.31 -12.49 2.17
N GLU A 85 -10.87 -12.49 0.97
CA GLU A 85 -12.25 -12.07 0.71
C GLU A 85 -13.26 -13.00 1.41
N ASN A 86 -13.05 -14.32 1.36
CA ASN A 86 -13.89 -15.28 2.10
C ASN A 86 -13.79 -15.08 3.62
N LYS A 87 -12.58 -14.89 4.16
CA LYS A 87 -12.38 -14.56 5.59
C LYS A 87 -13.08 -13.25 5.96
N LEU A 88 -12.98 -12.23 5.10
CA LEU A 88 -13.61 -10.94 5.31
C LEU A 88 -15.14 -11.08 5.32
N ASN A 89 -15.72 -11.74 4.32
CA ASN A 89 -17.17 -11.95 4.25
C ASN A 89 -17.69 -12.76 5.45
N LYS A 90 -16.98 -13.82 5.85
CA LYS A 90 -17.39 -14.66 6.98
C LYS A 90 -17.33 -13.91 8.32
N LYS A 91 -16.34 -13.07 8.54
CA LYS A 91 -16.16 -12.33 9.81
C LYS A 91 -16.93 -11.02 9.85
N PHE A 92 -16.93 -10.27 8.76
CA PHE A 92 -17.40 -8.87 8.70
C PHE A 92 -18.61 -8.66 7.78
N GLY A 93 -19.10 -9.69 7.08
CA GLY A 93 -20.30 -9.57 6.24
C GLY A 93 -21.53 -9.12 7.04
N HIS A 94 -21.63 -9.55 8.30
CA HIS A 94 -22.67 -9.07 9.22
C HIS A 94 -22.48 -7.60 9.62
N TYR A 95 -21.24 -7.11 9.74
CA TYR A 95 -20.97 -5.71 10.10
C TYR A 95 -21.40 -4.76 8.99
N ASP A 96 -21.08 -5.12 7.74
CA ASP A 96 -21.49 -4.38 6.56
C ASP A 96 -23.03 -4.34 6.41
N SER A 97 -23.70 -5.47 6.70
CA SER A 97 -25.18 -5.52 6.78
C SER A 97 -25.74 -4.54 7.82
N ILE A 98 -25.14 -4.46 9.01
CA ILE A 98 -25.59 -3.57 10.09
C ILE A 98 -25.39 -2.10 9.73
N ARG A 99 -24.25 -1.74 9.12
CA ARG A 99 -23.98 -0.38 8.64
C ARG A 99 -25.02 0.06 7.60
N ARG A 100 -25.32 -0.82 6.63
CA ARG A 100 -26.40 -0.58 5.65
C ARG A 100 -27.76 -0.45 6.31
N LYS A 101 -28.09 -1.27 7.32
CA LYS A 101 -29.35 -1.16 8.07
C LYS A 101 -29.47 0.20 8.79
N ILE A 102 -28.41 0.67 9.45
CA ILE A 102 -28.42 1.98 10.12
C ILE A 102 -28.56 3.10 9.09
N SER A 103 -27.78 3.09 8.01
CA SER A 103 -27.90 4.11 6.95
C SER A 103 -29.30 4.12 6.33
N GLY A 104 -29.86 2.95 6.03
CA GLY A 104 -31.22 2.82 5.51
C GLY A 104 -32.31 3.27 6.49
N ILE A 105 -32.16 2.98 7.78
CA ILE A 105 -33.07 3.52 8.81
C ILE A 105 -32.92 5.03 8.87
N LEU A 106 -31.70 5.57 8.88
CA LEU A 106 -31.47 7.01 8.95
C LEU A 106 -32.08 7.75 7.75
N GLY A 107 -31.93 7.23 6.54
CA GLY A 107 -32.55 7.79 5.33
C GLY A 107 -34.07 7.67 5.25
N SER A 108 -34.66 6.68 5.94
CA SER A 108 -36.11 6.43 5.90
C SER A 108 -36.89 7.05 7.07
N ILE A 109 -36.19 7.56 8.10
CA ILE A 109 -36.80 8.34 9.19
C ILE A 109 -37.62 9.49 8.63
N ASP A 110 -37.07 10.19 7.63
CA ASP A 110 -37.68 11.39 7.06
C ASP A 110 -39.00 11.07 6.33
N ILE A 111 -39.21 9.82 5.93
CA ILE A 111 -40.36 9.37 5.13
C ILE A 111 -41.38 8.59 5.99
N ASN A 112 -41.05 8.25 7.26
CA ASN A 112 -41.89 7.46 8.18
C ASN A 112 -42.46 6.16 7.56
N SER A 113 -41.74 5.57 6.59
CA SER A 113 -42.25 4.48 5.75
C SER A 113 -42.12 3.09 6.36
N ILE A 114 -41.36 2.92 7.45
CA ILE A 114 -41.01 1.60 8.00
C ILE A 114 -41.94 1.19 9.14
N LYS A 115 -42.47 -0.04 9.08
CA LYS A 115 -43.26 -0.63 10.16
C LYS A 115 -42.41 -0.83 11.43
N LYS A 116 -42.95 -0.38 12.57
CA LYS A 116 -42.29 -0.49 13.89
C LYS A 116 -41.95 -1.93 14.28
N SER A 117 -42.72 -2.93 13.85
CA SER A 117 -42.48 -4.36 14.14
C SER A 117 -41.24 -4.90 13.42
N THR A 118 -41.04 -4.53 12.15
CA THR A 118 -39.88 -4.93 11.34
C THR A 118 -38.58 -4.40 11.93
N LEU A 119 -38.58 -3.18 12.48
CA LEU A 119 -37.43 -2.59 13.16
C LEU A 119 -36.98 -3.42 14.38
N VAL A 120 -37.91 -4.03 15.12
CA VAL A 120 -37.59 -4.84 16.32
C VAL A 120 -36.85 -6.09 15.91
N THR A 121 -37.46 -6.89 15.04
CA THR A 121 -36.92 -8.17 14.60
C THR A 121 -35.55 -7.98 13.99
N GLN A 122 -35.40 -6.99 13.11
CA GLN A 122 -34.12 -6.70 12.47
C GLN A 122 -33.05 -6.20 13.44
N SER A 123 -33.42 -5.42 14.45
CA SER A 123 -32.47 -4.94 15.46
C SER A 123 -32.03 -6.03 16.44
N GLU A 124 -32.94 -6.90 16.88
CA GLU A 124 -32.65 -8.01 17.79
C GLU A 124 -31.81 -9.08 17.08
N GLU A 125 -32.16 -9.42 15.83
CA GLU A 125 -31.38 -10.31 14.97
C GLU A 125 -29.94 -9.79 14.77
N SER A 126 -29.77 -8.48 14.63
CA SER A 126 -28.43 -7.88 14.46
C SER A 126 -27.54 -8.08 15.68
N VAL A 127 -28.10 -8.02 16.90
CA VAL A 127 -27.35 -8.31 18.14
C VAL A 127 -27.02 -9.80 18.26
N LEU A 128 -27.95 -10.69 17.90
CA LEU A 128 -27.70 -12.14 17.91
C LEU A 128 -26.56 -12.53 16.96
N ASN A 129 -26.50 -11.91 15.78
CA ASN A 129 -25.47 -12.18 14.79
C ASN A 129 -24.10 -11.59 15.18
N THR A 130 -24.06 -10.51 15.95
CA THR A 130 -22.82 -9.76 16.25
C THR A 130 -22.80 -9.18 17.67
N PRO A 131 -22.71 -10.04 18.71
CA PRO A 131 -22.85 -9.62 20.10
C PRO A 131 -21.69 -8.76 20.62
N ASN A 132 -20.54 -8.72 19.94
CA ASN A 132 -19.38 -7.93 20.35
C ASN A 132 -19.22 -6.63 19.55
N TYR A 133 -20.18 -6.31 18.67
CA TYR A 133 -20.09 -5.14 17.81
C TYR A 133 -20.94 -3.98 18.37
N TYR A 134 -20.31 -2.84 18.63
CA TYR A 134 -20.97 -1.68 19.26
C TYR A 134 -22.16 -1.17 18.43
N LEU A 135 -22.03 -1.22 17.10
CA LEU A 135 -23.02 -0.69 16.17
C LEU A 135 -24.33 -1.49 16.20
N SER A 136 -24.28 -2.78 16.55
CA SER A 136 -25.45 -3.65 16.72
C SER A 136 -26.33 -3.16 17.86
N TYR A 137 -25.72 -2.80 18.99
CA TYR A 137 -26.43 -2.22 20.12
C TYR A 137 -26.85 -0.78 19.84
N ALA A 138 -26.05 -0.01 19.11
CA ALA A 138 -26.44 1.33 18.65
C ALA A 138 -27.70 1.27 17.75
N LEU A 139 -27.80 0.29 16.86
CA LEU A 139 -28.97 0.03 16.03
C LEU A 139 -30.21 -0.29 16.89
N VAL A 140 -30.08 -1.16 17.90
CA VAL A 140 -31.19 -1.45 18.84
C VAL A 140 -31.61 -0.21 19.62
N ALA A 141 -30.65 0.60 20.08
CA ALA A 141 -30.93 1.83 20.79
C ALA A 141 -31.70 2.83 19.90
N LEU A 142 -31.25 2.99 18.66
CA LEU A 142 -31.88 3.84 17.65
C LEU A 142 -33.32 3.38 17.34
N CYS A 143 -33.53 2.09 17.03
CA CYS A 143 -34.85 1.50 16.80
C CYS A 143 -35.78 1.63 18.01
N SER A 144 -35.26 1.42 19.22
CA SER A 144 -36.03 1.53 20.47
C SER A 144 -36.47 2.96 20.75
N TRP A 145 -35.62 3.95 20.45
CA TRP A 145 -35.97 5.37 20.51
C TRP A 145 -37.09 5.74 19.55
N PHE A 146 -37.06 5.27 18.30
CA PHE A 146 -38.17 5.50 17.36
C PHE A 146 -39.50 4.92 17.82
N ARG A 147 -39.44 3.83 18.59
CA ARG A 147 -40.63 3.20 19.17
C ARG A 147 -41.09 3.85 20.49
N ASN A 148 -40.38 4.86 20.97
CA ASN A 148 -40.60 5.50 22.27
C ASN A 148 -40.41 4.53 23.46
N ASP A 149 -39.64 3.45 23.29
CA ASP A 149 -39.25 2.54 24.37
C ASP A 149 -37.93 3.01 25.00
N ARG A 150 -38.05 3.93 25.96
CA ARG A 150 -36.90 4.51 26.64
C ARG A 150 -36.09 3.46 27.41
N LYS A 151 -36.75 2.51 28.08
CA LYS A 151 -36.06 1.50 28.93
C LYS A 151 -35.14 0.63 28.09
N ARG A 152 -35.61 0.13 26.95
CA ARG A 152 -34.79 -0.69 26.06
C ARG A 152 -33.68 0.13 25.40
N ALA A 153 -34.00 1.35 24.97
CA ALA A 153 -33.01 2.21 24.36
C ALA A 153 -31.84 2.52 25.29
N TYR A 154 -32.09 2.87 26.56
CA TYR A 154 -31.03 3.12 27.53
C TYR A 154 -30.19 1.87 27.82
N LYS A 155 -30.81 0.68 27.91
CA LYS A 155 -30.07 -0.57 28.10
C LYS A 155 -29.13 -0.88 26.93
N ALA A 156 -29.63 -0.75 25.71
CA ALA A 156 -28.84 -0.97 24.50
C ALA A 156 -27.73 0.08 24.35
N LEU A 157 -28.05 1.35 24.59
CA LEU A 157 -27.09 2.45 24.55
C LEU A 157 -25.94 2.24 25.55
N ASN A 158 -26.26 1.83 26.78
CA ASN A 158 -25.23 1.53 27.79
C ASN A 158 -24.31 0.38 27.36
N GLN A 159 -24.82 -0.60 26.62
CA GLN A 159 -23.96 -1.66 26.08
C GLN A 159 -23.12 -1.19 24.89
N ALA A 160 -23.66 -0.36 24.00
CA ALA A 160 -22.89 0.24 22.92
C ALA A 160 -21.71 1.06 23.48
N ILE A 161 -21.96 1.89 24.51
CA ILE A 161 -20.93 2.69 25.18
C ILE A 161 -19.86 1.80 25.83
N LYS A 162 -20.25 0.69 26.46
CA LYS A 162 -19.31 -0.26 27.07
C LYS A 162 -18.38 -0.92 26.05
N LEU A 163 -18.86 -1.18 24.84
CA LEU A 163 -18.06 -1.76 23.77
C LEU A 163 -17.14 -0.74 23.12
N ASN A 164 -17.66 0.46 22.82
CA ASN A 164 -16.87 1.55 22.29
C ASN A 164 -17.50 2.91 22.64
N GLU A 165 -16.93 3.61 23.62
CA GLU A 165 -17.45 4.89 24.10
C GLU A 165 -17.30 6.01 23.07
N SER A 166 -16.11 6.12 22.46
CA SER A 166 -15.77 7.15 21.50
C SER A 166 -16.69 7.11 20.27
N LYS A 167 -16.71 5.97 19.55
CA LYS A 167 -17.49 5.82 18.31
C LYS A 167 -18.99 5.92 18.56
N THR A 168 -19.47 5.37 19.67
CA THR A 168 -20.89 5.49 20.04
C THR A 168 -21.27 6.95 20.31
N SER A 169 -20.44 7.69 21.06
CA SER A 169 -20.71 9.09 21.39
C SER A 169 -20.73 9.97 20.14
N LEU A 170 -19.78 9.75 19.22
CA LEU A 170 -19.75 10.47 17.95
C LEU A 170 -20.94 10.13 17.05
N LEU A 171 -21.31 8.86 16.94
CA LEU A 171 -22.48 8.43 16.15
C LEU A 171 -23.76 9.12 16.62
N PHE A 172 -24.03 9.11 17.93
CA PHE A 172 -25.23 9.76 18.47
C PHE A 172 -25.15 11.29 18.37
N CYS A 173 -23.95 11.88 18.46
CA CYS A 173 -23.76 13.31 18.18
C CYS A 173 -24.21 13.66 16.75
N LEU A 174 -23.69 12.96 15.74
CA LEU A 174 -24.03 13.19 14.33
C LEU A 174 -25.50 12.94 14.02
N ILE A 175 -26.10 11.88 14.57
CA ILE A 175 -27.54 11.61 14.43
C ILE A 175 -28.36 12.77 15.01
N HIS A 176 -27.99 13.31 16.17
CA HIS A 176 -28.70 14.44 16.77
C HIS A 176 -28.51 15.75 16.01
N LEU A 177 -27.34 15.96 15.42
CA LEU A 177 -27.06 17.08 14.52
C LEU A 177 -27.93 17.02 13.27
N ARG A 178 -28.02 15.84 12.63
CA ARG A 178 -28.92 15.63 11.48
C ARG A 178 -30.38 15.94 11.83
N LEU A 179 -30.82 15.56 13.03
CA LEU A 179 -32.17 15.84 13.53
C LEU A 179 -32.37 17.29 14.04
N LYS A 180 -31.39 18.18 13.86
CA LYS A 180 -31.40 19.59 14.33
C LYS A 180 -31.68 19.72 15.84
N ARG A 181 -31.11 18.82 16.64
CA ARG A 181 -31.25 18.77 18.11
C ARG A 181 -29.95 19.17 18.80
N ASP A 182 -29.58 20.43 18.65
CA ASP A 182 -28.26 20.94 19.02
C ASP A 182 -27.91 20.72 20.51
N LYS A 183 -28.88 20.95 21.41
CA LYS A 183 -28.68 20.77 22.86
C LYS A 183 -28.27 19.34 23.24
N THR A 184 -28.80 18.34 22.54
CA THR A 184 -28.48 16.93 22.82
C THR A 184 -27.21 16.51 22.10
N ALA A 185 -27.01 16.98 20.87
CA ALA A 185 -25.77 16.79 20.13
C ALA A 185 -24.57 17.34 20.92
N LEU A 186 -24.69 18.53 21.54
CA LEU A 186 -23.63 19.13 22.35
C LEU A 186 -23.24 18.26 23.56
N LYS A 187 -24.21 17.59 24.20
CA LYS A 187 -23.92 16.67 25.32
C LYS A 187 -23.11 15.46 24.86
N TRP A 188 -23.45 14.91 23.70
CA TRP A 188 -22.70 13.80 23.10
C TRP A 188 -21.33 14.22 22.60
N LEU A 189 -21.22 15.43 22.04
CA LEU A 189 -19.95 16.01 21.62
C LEU A 189 -19.00 16.19 22.82
N LYS A 190 -19.47 16.79 23.92
CA LYS A 190 -18.68 16.93 25.16
C LYS A 190 -18.19 15.58 25.66
N ARG A 191 -19.05 14.55 25.64
CA ARG A 191 -18.67 13.18 26.03
C ARG A 191 -17.61 12.62 25.10
N TYR A 192 -17.78 12.76 23.79
CA TYR A 192 -16.80 12.32 22.79
C TYR A 192 -15.45 12.99 23.02
N LEU A 193 -15.40 14.32 23.10
CA LEU A 193 -14.16 15.07 23.34
C LEU A 193 -13.50 14.64 24.66
N SER A 194 -14.27 14.45 25.73
CA SER A 194 -13.73 14.00 27.03
C SER A 194 -13.17 12.57 27.01
N SER A 195 -13.59 11.74 26.05
CA SER A 195 -13.12 10.36 25.90
C SER A 195 -11.86 10.23 25.03
N GLN A 196 -11.46 11.30 24.34
CA GLN A 196 -10.28 11.29 23.47
C GLN A 196 -9.00 11.47 24.28
N ASP A 197 -7.97 10.71 23.90
CA ASP A 197 -6.61 10.89 24.39
C ASP A 197 -5.81 11.72 23.37
N PRO A 198 -5.29 12.91 23.73
CA PRO A 198 -4.47 13.73 22.84
C PRO A 198 -3.23 13.03 22.28
N ARG A 199 -2.69 12.03 22.99
CA ARG A 199 -1.51 11.29 22.55
C ARG A 199 -1.83 10.21 21.53
N ASN A 200 -3.07 9.73 21.51
CA ASN A 200 -3.53 8.68 20.62
C ASN A 200 -4.98 8.93 20.24
N MET A 201 -5.19 9.98 19.45
CA MET A 201 -6.51 10.36 18.97
C MET A 201 -7.04 9.37 17.94
N ASP A 202 -8.36 9.16 18.00
CA ASP A 202 -9.08 8.44 16.95
C ASP A 202 -9.05 9.25 15.64
N SER A 203 -8.86 8.59 14.50
CA SER A 203 -8.86 9.21 13.17
C SER A 203 -10.16 9.99 12.85
N GLU A 204 -11.24 9.62 13.53
CA GLU A 204 -12.56 10.18 13.45
C GLU A 204 -12.62 11.64 13.93
N ILE A 205 -11.64 12.11 14.72
CA ILE A 205 -11.54 13.53 15.10
C ILE A 205 -11.38 14.43 13.89
N ILE A 206 -10.71 13.96 12.83
CA ILE A 206 -10.53 14.70 11.58
C ILE A 206 -11.89 15.00 10.95
N ASN A 207 -12.81 14.03 10.96
CA ASN A 207 -14.17 14.22 10.46
C ASN A 207 -14.97 15.25 11.28
N VAL A 208 -14.72 15.32 12.59
CA VAL A 208 -15.32 16.34 13.47
C VAL A 208 -14.76 17.72 13.14
N LEU A 209 -13.45 17.84 12.91
CA LEU A 209 -12.82 19.11 12.53
C LEU A 209 -13.27 19.55 11.12
N ASP A 210 -13.37 18.63 10.17
CA ASP A 210 -13.92 18.89 8.83
C ASP A 210 -15.34 19.46 8.92
N ALA A 211 -16.20 18.92 9.80
CA ALA A 211 -17.54 19.47 10.01
C ALA A 211 -17.54 20.88 10.60
N LEU A 212 -16.53 21.21 11.42
CA LEU A 212 -16.37 22.55 11.98
C LEU A 212 -15.99 23.57 10.91
N VAL A 213 -15.09 23.21 10.00
CA VAL A 213 -14.72 24.06 8.86
C VAL A 213 -15.91 24.31 7.93
N ASN A 214 -16.82 23.34 7.83
CA ASN A 214 -18.03 23.43 7.00
C ASN A 214 -19.24 24.12 7.67
N ASP A 215 -19.04 24.79 8.82
CA ASP A 215 -20.09 25.48 9.60
C ASP A 215 -21.31 24.59 9.93
N ALA A 216 -21.11 23.28 10.06
CA ALA A 216 -22.18 22.32 10.37
C ALA A 216 -22.66 22.42 11.82
N TYR A 217 -21.89 23.11 12.68
CA TYR A 217 -22.12 23.18 14.12
C TYR A 217 -22.69 24.53 14.55
N SER A 218 -23.51 24.51 15.60
CA SER A 218 -23.89 25.75 16.29
C SER A 218 -22.66 26.43 16.92
N LYS A 219 -22.67 27.76 17.04
CA LYS A 219 -21.59 28.54 17.70
C LYS A 219 -21.12 27.95 19.03
N THR A 220 -22.06 27.49 19.87
CA THR A 220 -21.74 26.88 21.18
C THR A 220 -20.98 25.56 21.10
N MET A 221 -21.16 24.79 20.03
CA MET A 221 -20.40 23.55 19.80
C MET A 221 -19.00 23.87 19.28
N THR A 222 -18.89 24.85 18.39
CA THR A 222 -17.60 25.35 17.88
C THR A 222 -16.72 25.83 19.02
N ASP A 223 -17.26 26.66 19.92
CA ASP A 223 -16.53 27.16 21.09
C ASP A 223 -16.05 26.01 22.00
N GLU A 224 -16.87 24.95 22.17
CA GLU A 224 -16.50 23.79 22.98
C GLU A 224 -15.39 22.95 22.33
N ILE A 225 -15.44 22.78 21.00
CA ILE A 225 -14.40 22.06 20.25
C ILE A 225 -13.08 22.82 20.36
N LEU A 226 -13.08 24.13 20.09
CA LEU A 226 -11.89 24.97 20.16
C LEU A 226 -11.27 24.99 21.55
N ASN A 227 -12.08 25.12 22.61
CA ASN A 227 -11.57 25.07 23.98
C ASN A 227 -10.90 23.73 24.31
N ASN A 228 -11.46 22.60 23.87
CA ASN A 228 -10.82 21.29 24.09
C ASN A 228 -9.53 21.15 23.28
N ILE A 229 -9.48 21.65 22.05
CA ILE A 229 -8.26 21.69 21.24
C ILE A 229 -7.18 22.52 21.91
N ASP A 230 -7.51 23.68 22.48
CA ASP A 230 -6.56 24.51 23.22
C ASP A 230 -6.01 23.79 24.46
N ILE A 231 -6.86 23.04 25.18
CA ILE A 231 -6.44 22.22 26.33
C ILE A 231 -5.47 21.12 25.85
N TRP A 232 -5.83 20.40 24.79
CA TRP A 232 -5.00 19.34 24.23
C TRP A 232 -3.67 19.87 23.69
N SER A 233 -3.69 21.02 23.02
CA SER A 233 -2.48 21.68 22.53
C SER A 233 -1.53 22.01 23.68
N LYS A 234 -2.03 22.58 24.78
CA LYS A 234 -1.23 22.84 25.98
C LYS A 234 -0.65 21.55 26.58
N GLN A 235 -1.45 20.50 26.70
CA GLN A 235 -0.99 19.20 27.22
C GLN A 235 0.09 18.56 26.36
N LEU A 236 0.03 18.73 25.03
CA LEU A 236 1.01 18.21 24.09
C LEU A 236 2.30 19.06 24.06
N LEU A 237 2.18 20.37 24.24
CA LEU A 237 3.32 21.29 24.33
C LEU A 237 4.16 21.07 25.59
N ASP A 238 3.55 20.59 26.67
CA ASP A 238 4.27 20.25 27.91
C ASP A 238 5.08 18.94 27.79
N ASP A 239 4.95 18.16 26.70
CA ASP A 239 5.65 16.90 26.48
C ASP A 239 6.87 17.07 25.55
N ASP A 240 8.07 17.09 26.13
CA ASP A 240 9.34 17.27 25.43
C ASP A 240 9.58 16.26 24.29
N ASN A 241 9.05 15.04 24.40
CA ASN A 241 9.23 14.01 23.38
C ASN A 241 8.41 14.31 22.12
N ILE A 242 7.22 14.85 22.29
CA ILE A 242 6.33 15.23 21.18
C ILE A 242 6.89 16.46 20.46
N ASN A 243 7.34 17.46 21.22
CA ASN A 243 7.99 18.64 20.66
C ASN A 243 9.22 18.27 19.83
N ARG A 244 10.07 17.37 20.33
CA ARG A 244 11.24 16.91 19.58
C ARG A 244 10.86 16.22 18.27
N LYS A 245 9.86 15.31 18.30
CA LYS A 245 9.35 14.66 17.08
C LYS A 245 8.75 15.64 16.08
N GLN A 246 8.06 16.68 16.55
CA GLN A 246 7.54 17.73 15.69
C GLN A 246 8.68 18.51 15.02
N ILE A 247 9.69 18.91 15.79
CA ILE A 247 10.89 19.59 15.26
C ILE A 247 11.59 18.68 14.24
N ASP A 248 11.81 17.41 14.56
CA ASP A 248 12.45 16.46 13.63
C ASP A 248 11.65 16.29 12.33
N ARG A 249 10.31 16.28 12.41
CA ARG A 249 9.45 16.24 11.23
C ARG A 249 9.57 17.51 10.40
N TRP A 250 9.58 18.67 11.02
CA TRP A 250 9.80 19.95 10.33
C TRP A 250 11.17 19.98 9.65
N VAL A 251 12.22 19.61 10.38
CA VAL A 251 13.58 19.50 9.84
C VAL A 251 13.57 18.56 8.63
N SER A 252 12.94 17.39 8.72
CA SER A 252 12.84 16.45 7.61
C SER A 252 12.17 17.05 6.37
N ILE A 253 11.06 17.77 6.54
CA ILE A 253 10.36 18.45 5.43
C ILE A 253 11.30 19.47 4.77
N PHE A 254 11.92 20.36 5.55
CA PHE A 254 12.84 21.35 5.02
C PHE A 254 14.05 20.70 4.36
N THR A 255 14.61 19.61 4.91
CA THR A 255 15.74 18.91 4.29
C THR A 255 15.38 18.17 3.01
N SER A 256 14.13 17.71 2.87
CA SER A 256 13.68 16.98 1.67
C SER A 256 13.42 17.92 0.49
N ASN A 257 13.12 19.18 0.77
CA ASN A 257 12.91 20.24 -0.22
C ASN A 257 14.19 21.06 -0.51
N ILE A 258 15.37 20.55 -0.11
CA ILE A 258 16.65 21.13 -0.53
C ILE A 258 16.86 20.76 -2.00
N GLU A 259 16.74 21.75 -2.87
CA GLU A 259 17.13 21.59 -4.27
C GLU A 259 18.66 21.50 -4.38
N GLU A 260 19.14 20.43 -5.01
CA GLU A 260 20.54 20.35 -5.42
C GLU A 260 20.75 21.27 -6.63
N ILE A 261 21.22 22.49 -6.36
CA ILE A 261 21.65 23.41 -7.43
C ILE A 261 22.78 22.74 -8.21
N SER A 262 22.55 22.46 -9.49
CA SER A 262 23.57 21.88 -10.36
C SER A 262 24.68 22.91 -10.63
N ASP A 263 25.94 22.46 -10.65
CA ASP A 263 27.10 23.36 -10.87
C ASP A 263 27.09 24.05 -12.25
N ASN A 264 26.22 23.58 -13.16
CA ASN A 264 26.04 24.12 -14.51
C ASN A 264 25.14 25.37 -14.58
N GLU A 265 24.38 25.70 -13.54
CA GLU A 265 23.48 26.87 -13.58
C GLU A 265 24.21 28.21 -13.43
N TYR A 266 25.39 28.23 -12.79
CA TYR A 266 26.14 29.47 -12.50
C TYR A 266 27.62 29.38 -12.89
N PRO A 267 27.94 29.19 -14.18
CA PRO A 267 29.31 28.90 -14.65
C PRO A 267 30.32 30.03 -14.38
N TYR A 268 29.86 31.27 -14.28
CA TYR A 268 30.72 32.42 -14.00
C TYR A 268 31.06 32.55 -12.51
N ILE A 269 30.17 32.17 -11.61
CA ILE A 269 30.37 32.33 -10.16
C ILE A 269 31.34 31.27 -9.63
N VAL A 270 31.26 30.05 -10.17
CA VAL A 270 32.21 28.95 -9.93
C VAL A 270 33.65 29.37 -10.26
N ARG A 271 33.84 30.14 -11.33
CA ARG A 271 35.17 30.45 -11.87
C ARG A 271 35.87 31.61 -11.15
N TYR A 272 35.12 32.56 -10.58
CA TYR A 272 35.68 33.80 -10.03
C TYR A 272 35.59 33.93 -8.51
N THR A 273 34.91 33.02 -7.80
CA THR A 273 34.74 33.11 -6.34
C THR A 273 35.29 31.90 -5.59
N LYS A 274 36.14 32.15 -4.58
CA LYS A 274 36.71 31.11 -3.70
C LYS A 274 35.74 30.58 -2.64
N SER A 275 34.54 31.15 -2.55
CA SER A 275 33.52 30.79 -1.54
C SER A 275 32.20 30.36 -2.19
N PHE A 276 32.27 29.81 -3.40
CA PHE A 276 31.12 29.33 -4.15
C PHE A 276 30.27 28.34 -3.35
N ASP A 277 30.89 27.43 -2.59
CA ASP A 277 30.17 26.45 -1.75
C ASP A 277 29.25 27.11 -0.71
N LYS A 278 29.68 28.23 -0.12
CA LYS A 278 28.85 28.98 0.83
C LYS A 278 27.68 29.67 0.14
N ILE A 279 27.91 30.21 -1.06
CA ILE A 279 26.87 30.88 -1.85
C ILE A 279 25.86 29.85 -2.36
N LYS A 280 26.32 28.69 -2.83
CA LYS A 280 25.50 27.55 -3.24
C LYS A 280 24.61 27.07 -2.10
N TYR A 281 25.17 26.93 -0.90
CA TYR A 281 24.40 26.55 0.30
C TYR A 281 23.32 27.57 0.67
N VAL A 282 23.65 28.87 0.64
CA VAL A 282 22.67 29.94 0.94
C VAL A 282 21.59 30.02 -0.14
N LEU A 283 21.95 29.86 -1.41
CA LEU A 283 20.99 29.82 -2.52
C LEU A 283 20.06 28.62 -2.40
N ALA A 284 20.59 27.41 -2.16
CA ALA A 284 19.79 26.20 -2.00
C ALA A 284 18.77 26.35 -0.87
N ASN A 285 19.19 26.88 0.28
CA ASN A 285 18.29 27.17 1.40
C ASN A 285 17.22 28.21 1.03
N SER A 286 17.56 29.23 0.24
CA SER A 286 16.58 30.25 -0.19
C SER A 286 15.53 29.68 -1.14
N TYR A 287 15.92 28.78 -2.05
CA TYR A 287 14.98 28.05 -2.91
C TYR A 287 14.09 27.12 -2.10
N THR A 288 14.62 26.43 -1.10
CA THR A 288 13.82 25.63 -0.17
C THR A 288 12.73 26.46 0.51
N TYR A 289 13.04 27.67 0.99
CA TYR A 289 12.03 28.53 1.60
C TYR A 289 10.94 28.96 0.62
N TYR A 290 11.31 29.27 -0.63
CA TYR A 290 10.36 29.64 -1.68
C TYR A 290 9.46 28.45 -2.07
N ASN A 291 10.03 27.27 -2.25
CA ASN A 291 9.29 26.06 -2.62
C ASN A 291 8.33 25.64 -1.51
N VAL A 292 8.81 25.59 -0.26
CA VAL A 292 7.95 25.31 0.90
C VAL A 292 6.84 26.35 1.03
N HIS A 293 7.12 27.63 0.76
CA HIS A 293 6.08 28.66 0.76
C HIS A 293 5.00 28.41 -0.30
N ASN A 294 5.40 28.05 -1.53
CA ASN A 294 4.47 27.70 -2.60
C ASN A 294 3.68 26.44 -2.29
N ASP A 295 4.33 25.40 -1.74
CA ASP A 295 3.66 24.18 -1.29
C ASP A 295 2.53 24.51 -0.29
N PHE A 296 2.79 25.43 0.65
CA PHE A 296 1.79 25.88 1.60
C PHE A 296 0.65 26.68 0.95
N LEU A 297 0.95 27.53 -0.02
CA LEU A 297 -0.08 28.26 -0.77
C LEU A 297 -0.97 27.29 -1.55
N ASP A 298 -0.37 26.31 -2.24
CA ASP A 298 -1.09 25.26 -2.95
C ASP A 298 -2.00 24.45 -2.02
N ILE A 299 -1.52 24.09 -0.83
CA ILE A 299 -2.33 23.39 0.18
C ILE A 299 -3.51 24.26 0.61
N MET A 300 -3.29 25.54 0.91
CA MET A 300 -4.35 26.46 1.35
C MET A 300 -5.41 26.66 0.28
N ASP A 301 -5.01 26.85 -0.98
CA ASP A 301 -5.93 27.06 -2.08
C ASP A 301 -6.77 25.80 -2.37
N ASN A 302 -6.18 24.61 -2.26
CA ASN A 302 -6.89 23.34 -2.44
C ASN A 302 -7.93 23.05 -1.34
N VAL A 303 -7.70 23.48 -0.10
CA VAL A 303 -8.66 23.30 1.00
C VAL A 303 -9.97 24.04 0.73
N THR A 304 -9.92 25.22 0.10
CA THR A 304 -11.12 26.02 -0.22
C THR A 304 -12.02 25.39 -1.29
N ASN A 305 -11.47 24.50 -2.13
CA ASN A 305 -12.19 23.80 -3.19
C ASN A 305 -12.74 22.43 -2.78
N SER A 306 -12.46 21.99 -1.55
CA SER A 306 -13.05 20.75 -1.04
C SER A 306 -14.54 20.96 -0.78
N SER A 307 -15.35 20.25 -1.56
CA SER A 307 -16.81 20.34 -1.55
C SER A 307 -17.36 20.18 -0.12
N SER A 308 -18.32 21.04 0.24
CA SER A 308 -18.99 21.02 1.54
C SER A 308 -19.44 19.60 1.89
N LYS A 309 -18.72 18.92 2.77
CA LYS A 309 -19.11 17.59 3.25
C LYS A 309 -20.33 17.79 4.14
N ASN A 310 -21.51 17.48 3.60
CA ASN A 310 -22.75 17.45 4.38
C ASN A 310 -22.61 16.48 5.56
N ILE A 311 -23.34 16.74 6.64
CA ILE A 311 -23.40 15.89 7.85
C ILE A 311 -23.67 14.41 7.48
N ASP A 312 -24.43 14.17 6.41
CA ASP A 312 -24.71 12.82 5.89
C ASP A 312 -23.47 12.11 5.33
N ASN A 313 -22.54 12.83 4.69
CA ASN A 313 -21.27 12.26 4.24
C ASN A 313 -20.41 11.87 5.43
N LEU A 314 -20.30 12.73 6.43
CA LEU A 314 -19.55 12.44 7.66
C LEU A 314 -20.14 11.27 8.43
N LEU A 315 -21.47 11.17 8.47
CA LEU A 315 -22.15 10.05 9.09
C LEU A 315 -21.92 8.75 8.30
N ASN A 316 -21.93 8.79 6.97
CA ASN A 316 -21.55 7.65 6.14
C ASN A 316 -20.07 7.27 6.36
N ASP A 317 -19.15 8.23 6.38
CA ASP A 317 -17.73 8.00 6.61
C ASP A 317 -17.49 7.35 7.98
N LEU A 318 -18.19 7.80 9.02
CA LEU A 318 -18.15 7.18 10.34
C LEU A 318 -18.69 5.75 10.31
N LEU A 319 -19.86 5.52 9.71
CA LEU A 319 -20.46 4.19 9.64
C LEU A 319 -19.58 3.22 8.85
N PHE A 320 -18.95 3.68 7.77
CA PHE A 320 -18.09 2.87 6.92
C PHE A 320 -16.62 2.88 7.34
N SER A 321 -16.25 3.60 8.41
CA SER A 321 -14.95 3.47 9.05
C SER A 321 -14.76 2.02 9.50
N TYR A 322 -13.89 1.30 8.78
CA TYR A 322 -13.60 -0.10 9.05
C TYR A 322 -12.86 -0.23 10.37
N GLU A 323 -13.18 -1.27 11.16
CA GLU A 323 -12.36 -1.58 12.34
C GLU A 323 -10.93 -1.92 11.91
N SER A 324 -9.95 -1.72 12.79
CA SER A 324 -8.53 -1.98 12.50
C SER A 324 -8.28 -3.40 11.98
N SER A 325 -9.04 -4.37 12.50
CA SER A 325 -9.03 -5.77 12.09
C SER A 325 -9.56 -5.97 10.66
N GLU A 326 -10.61 -5.25 10.26
CA GLU A 326 -11.18 -5.28 8.91
C GLU A 326 -10.29 -4.52 7.91
N MET A 327 -9.76 -3.36 8.31
CA MET A 327 -8.86 -2.55 7.48
C MET A 327 -7.58 -3.30 7.12
N SER A 328 -7.03 -4.08 8.05
CA SER A 328 -5.82 -4.88 7.80
C SER A 328 -6.04 -5.91 6.69
N LEU A 329 -7.17 -6.63 6.72
CA LEU A 329 -7.54 -7.60 5.68
C LEU A 329 -7.83 -6.93 4.33
N ARG A 330 -8.47 -5.75 4.34
CA ARG A 330 -8.71 -4.99 3.10
C ARG A 330 -7.41 -4.48 2.47
N LYS A 331 -6.45 -4.05 3.29
CA LYS A 331 -5.11 -3.66 2.82
C LYS A 331 -4.36 -4.85 2.20
N GLU A 332 -4.47 -6.03 2.80
CA GLU A 332 -3.90 -7.27 2.26
C GLU A 332 -4.53 -7.64 0.91
N ILE A 333 -5.86 -7.54 0.79
CA ILE A 333 -6.57 -7.74 -0.48
C ILE A 333 -6.11 -6.72 -1.53
N LEU A 334 -6.02 -5.44 -1.18
CA LEU A 334 -5.55 -4.39 -2.11
C LEU A 334 -4.12 -4.64 -2.56
N LYS A 335 -3.23 -4.98 -1.63
CA LYS A 335 -1.84 -5.34 -1.95
C LYS A 335 -1.79 -6.49 -2.95
N ASN A 336 -2.55 -7.57 -2.71
CA ASN A 336 -2.55 -8.72 -3.59
C ASN A 336 -3.24 -8.42 -4.93
N LYS A 337 -4.24 -7.53 -4.98
CA LYS A 337 -4.83 -7.03 -6.23
C LYS A 337 -3.83 -6.21 -7.06
N LEU A 338 -2.99 -5.40 -6.42
CA LEU A 338 -1.91 -4.67 -7.09
C LEU A 338 -0.79 -5.58 -7.62
N ILE A 339 -0.67 -6.83 -7.12
CA ILE A 339 0.27 -7.83 -7.66
C ILE A 339 -0.32 -8.52 -8.90
N ILE A 340 -1.65 -8.54 -9.02
CA ILE A 340 -2.37 -9.14 -10.15
C ILE A 340 -2.46 -8.17 -11.35
N GLN A 341 -2.54 -6.87 -11.07
CA GLN A 341 -2.50 -5.79 -12.07
C GLN A 341 -1.07 -5.55 -12.54
#